data_AF-A0A1X9X3R4-F1
#
_entry.id   AF-A0A1X9X3R4-F1
#
_cell.length_a   1.000
_cell.length_b   1.000
_cell.length_c   1.000
_cell.angle_alpha   90.00
_cell.angle_beta   90.00
_cell.angle_gamma   90.00
#
_symmetry.space_group_name_H-M   'P 1'
#
loop_
_entity.id
_entity.type
_entity.pdbx_description
1 polymer ?
#
loop_
_entity_poly.entity_id
_entity_poly.type
_entity_poly.pdbx_seq_one_letter_code
_entity_poly.pdbx_strand_id
1 'polypeptide(L)' 'LAGMATLTNCTLSGNSATSGGGLNNGGGTATLRNTIVANSTAGGDIVNGNFSTLA' A
#
# COMPACT_ATOMS: atom_id res chain seq x y z
N LEU A 1 -9.52 -15.50 4.31
CA LEU A 1 -9.37 -14.57 5.45
C LEU A 1 -8.78 -13.28 4.91
N ALA A 2 -9.43 -12.15 5.13
CA ALA A 2 -8.87 -10.84 4.78
C ALA A 2 -7.67 -10.54 5.69
N GLY A 3 -6.56 -10.07 5.11
CA GLY A 3 -5.34 -9.76 5.86
C GLY A 3 -5.35 -8.34 6.42
N MET A 4 -4.61 -8.13 7.52
CA MET A 4 -4.40 -6.81 8.10
C MET A 4 -2.92 -6.45 8.05
N ALA A 5 -2.60 -5.26 7.56
CA ALA A 5 -1.26 -4.70 7.54
C ALA A 5 -1.25 -3.31 8.20
N THR A 6 -0.29 -3.07 9.09
CA THR A 6 -0.09 -1.76 9.73
C THR A 6 1.33 -1.30 9.46
N LEU A 7 1.47 -0.12 8.87
CA LEU A 7 2.75 0.55 8.64
C LEU A 7 2.82 1.78 9.54
N THR A 8 3.87 1.86 10.34
CA THR A 8 4.08 2.98 11.28
C THR A 8 5.48 3.52 11.11
N ASN A 9 5.58 4.82 10.80
CA ASN A 9 6.85 5.51 10.54
C ASN A 9 7.68 4.86 9.42
N CYS A 10 7.01 4.34 8.39
CA CYS A 10 7.68 3.69 7.27
C CYS A 10 7.88 4.66 6.10
N THR A 11 8.85 4.35 5.23
CA THR A 11 8.97 4.96 3.91
C THR A 11 9.07 3.85 2.87
N LEU A 12 8.13 3.84 1.93
CA LEU A 12 8.06 2.90 0.82
C LEU A 12 8.30 3.70 -0.46
N SER A 13 9.46 3.52 -1.07
CA SER A 13 9.88 4.29 -2.24
C SER A 13 10.80 3.50 -3.16
N GLY A 14 10.79 3.82 -4.45
CA GLY A 14 11.64 3.14 -5.43
C GLY A 14 11.18 1.73 -5.76
N ASN A 15 9.94 1.37 -5.43
CA ASN A 15 9.38 0.07 -5.74
C ASN A 15 8.86 0.01 -7.18
N SER A 16 8.96 -1.16 -7.81
CA SER A 16 8.68 -1.35 -9.23
C SER A 16 7.69 -2.49 -9.50
N ALA A 17 6.76 -2.76 -8.58
CA ALA A 17 5.72 -3.77 -8.80
C ALA A 17 4.72 -3.30 -9.87
N THR A 18 4.04 -4.26 -10.53
CA THR A 18 3.11 -3.94 -11.62
C THR A 18 1.79 -3.31 -11.15
N SER A 19 1.42 -3.46 -9.88
CA SER A 19 0.21 -2.88 -9.28
C SER A 19 0.42 -2.64 -7.79
N GLY A 20 0.20 -1.41 -7.34
CA GLY A 20 0.46 -1.02 -5.95
C GLY A 20 1.95 -1.11 -5.67
N GLY A 21 2.76 -0.42 -6.48
CA GLY A 21 4.22 -0.38 -6.41
C GLY A 21 4.71 -0.29 -4.97
N GLY A 22 4.17 0.64 -4.19
CA GLY A 22 4.43 0.73 -2.76
C GLY A 22 3.53 -0.19 -1.92
N LEU A 23 2.21 -0.19 -2.16
CA LEU A 23 1.25 -1.00 -1.42
C LEU A 23 0.12 -1.52 -2.32
N ASN A 24 -0.12 -2.83 -2.29
CA ASN A 24 -1.30 -3.47 -2.88
C ASN A 24 -2.23 -4.00 -1.77
N ASN A 25 -3.39 -3.39 -1.62
CA ASN A 25 -4.44 -3.82 -0.68
C ASN A 25 -5.63 -4.42 -1.44
N GLY A 26 -5.53 -5.68 -1.84
CA GLY A 26 -6.50 -6.36 -2.72
C GLY A 26 -7.63 -7.15 -2.04
N GLY A 27 -8.06 -6.75 -0.84
CA GLY A 27 -9.16 -7.42 -0.11
C GLY A 27 -8.98 -7.43 1.41
N GLY A 28 -8.17 -6.51 1.95
CA GLY A 28 -7.82 -6.44 3.37
C GLY A 28 -7.93 -5.03 3.95
N THR A 29 -7.34 -4.87 5.12
CA THR A 29 -7.22 -3.56 5.78
C THR A 29 -5.74 -3.18 5.85
N ALA A 30 -5.41 -2.01 5.33
CA ALA A 30 -4.10 -1.40 5.48
C ALA A 30 -4.23 -0.11 6.28
N THR A 31 -3.45 0.03 7.35
CA THR A 31 -3.38 1.25 8.16
C THR A 31 -2.00 1.88 8.04
N LEU A 32 -1.92 3.12 7.56
CA LEU A 32 -0.68 3.86 7.31
C LEU A 32 -0.58 5.04 8.26
N ARG A 33 0.23 4.89 9.31
CA ARG A 33 0.44 5.94 10.31
C ARG A 33 1.82 6.55 10.14
N ASN A 34 1.87 7.87 9.94
CA ASN A 34 3.11 8.61 9.71
C ASN A 34 4.00 7.94 8.65
N THR A 35 3.39 7.45 7.58
CA THR A 35 4.07 6.66 6.55
C THR A 35 4.06 7.41 5.23
N ILE A 36 5.18 7.33 4.50
CA ILE A 36 5.30 7.85 3.14
C ILE A 36 5.27 6.67 2.18
N VAL A 37 4.39 6.73 1.18
CA VAL A 37 4.39 5.81 0.03
C VAL A 37 4.47 6.69 -1.21
N ALA A 38 5.63 6.73 -1.83
CA ALA A 38 5.92 7.68 -2.91
C ALA A 38 7.04 7.17 -3.82
N ASN A 39 7.10 7.70 -5.04
CA ASN A 39 8.17 7.41 -6.00
C ASN A 39 8.27 5.92 -6.36
N SER A 40 7.13 5.25 -6.52
CA SER A 40 7.08 3.93 -7.14
C SER A 40 7.20 4.07 -8.66
N THR A 41 8.17 3.37 -9.26
CA THR A 41 8.55 3.52 -10.68
C THR A 41 7.62 2.77 -11.65
N ALA A 42 6.78 1.87 -11.12
CA ALA A 42 5.73 1.17 -11.85
C ALA A 42 4.55 0.86 -10.91
N GLY A 43 3.35 0.63 -11.49
CA GLY A 43 2.16 0.17 -10.76
C GLY A 43 1.48 1.18 -9.83
N GLY A 44 1.95 2.43 -9.77
CA GLY A 44 1.46 3.49 -8.87
C GLY A 44 1.90 3.28 -7.43
N ASP A 45 1.70 4.28 -6.57
CA ASP A 45 2.16 4.20 -5.17
C ASP A 45 1.30 3.26 -4.32
N ILE A 46 -0.03 3.42 -4.37
CA ILE A 46 -0.97 2.58 -3.62
C ILE A 46 -2.11 2.15 -4.54
N VAL A 47 -2.44 0.86 -4.51
CA VAL A 47 -3.67 0.30 -5.08
C VAL A 47 -4.53 -0.25 -3.94
N ASN A 48 -5.75 0.28 -3.83
CA ASN A 48 -6.77 -0.19 -2.88
C ASN A 48 -7.91 -0.86 -3.66
N GLY A 49 -8.09 -2.18 -3.47
CA GLY A 49 -9.07 -3.00 -4.19
C GLY A 49 -10.49 -2.85 -3.65
N ASN A 50 -11.45 -3.45 -4.36
CA ASN A 50 -12.85 -3.47 -3.94
C ASN A 50 -13.02 -4.13 -2.56
N PHE A 51 -13.89 -3.57 -1.73
CA PHE A 51 -14.13 -3.99 -0.33
C PHE A 51 -12.91 -3.89 0.60
N SER A 52 -11.83 -3.22 0.17
CA SER A 52 -10.62 -3.02 0.97
C SER A 52 -10.66 -1.70 1.72
N THR A 53 -10.12 -1.67 2.93
CA THR A 53 -10.00 -0.44 3.75
C THR A 53 -8.56 0.03 3.74
N LEU A 54 -8.34 1.28 3.35
CA LEU A 54 -7.08 1.99 3.52
C LEU A 54 -7.33 3.15 4.48
N ALA A 55 -6.64 3.15 5.63
CA ALA A 55 -6.84 4.12 6.71
C ALA A 55 -5.53 4.77 7.15
#